data_AF-A0A0B7A6K5-F1
#
_entry.id   AF-A0A0B7A6K5-F1
#
_cell.length_a   1.000
_cell.length_b   1.000
_cell.length_c   1.000
_cell.angle_alpha   90.00
_cell.angle_beta   90.00
_cell.angle_gamma   90.00
#
_symmetry.space_group_name_H-M   'P 1'
#
loop_
_entity.id
_entity.type
_entity.pdbx_description
1 polymer ?
#
loop_
_entity_poly.entity_id
_entity_poly.type
_entity_poly.pdbx_seq_one_letter_code
_entity_poly.pdbx_strand_id
1 'polypeptide(L)'
;KKEKFSELIILYEKKGLHQKALNLLMKQAARPESPLKGHERTIQYLQHLGPDFIDLIFEYAEWVLKQFPEDGLKIFTEDLPEIEALPRDQVLDYLEKISLNLATPYLEHVITDCHDQTEEFHNRLVDLYREKVQKLREEYINSLPEGHAPRKIGEEPGELGTLRKKLVSFLHKSSRYIPERLLTRFPPDGFHEERAILLGRLGRHEQALSIYVHTLKDI
;
A
#
# COMPACT_ATOMS: atom_id res chain seq x y z
N LYS A 1 -32.79 -17.29 14.09
CA LYS A 1 -32.65 -16.47 12.85
C LYS A 1 -31.20 -16.45 12.33
N LYS A 2 -30.19 -16.29 13.20
CA LYS A 2 -28.75 -16.39 12.83
C LYS A 2 -28.40 -17.70 12.12
N GLU A 3 -28.83 -18.84 12.67
CA GLU A 3 -28.56 -20.17 12.09
C GLU A 3 -29.06 -20.30 10.65
N LYS A 4 -30.29 -19.84 10.36
CA LYS A 4 -30.87 -19.91 9.01
C LYS A 4 -30.06 -19.16 7.95
N PHE A 5 -29.50 -17.98 8.28
CA PHE A 5 -28.69 -17.23 7.32
C PHE A 5 -27.30 -17.84 7.14
N SER A 6 -26.68 -18.33 8.22
CA SER A 6 -25.41 -19.05 8.14
C SER A 6 -25.55 -20.34 7.31
N GLU A 7 -26.60 -21.12 7.52
CA GLU A 7 -26.91 -22.34 6.74
C GLU A 7 -27.11 -22.01 5.26
N LEU A 8 -27.78 -20.90 4.96
CA LEU A 8 -28.02 -20.47 3.58
C LEU A 8 -26.73 -20.04 2.87
N ILE A 9 -25.82 -19.36 3.56
CA ILE A 9 -24.50 -19.00 3.03
C ILE A 9 -23.70 -20.26 2.72
N ILE A 10 -23.64 -21.22 3.66
CA ILE A 10 -22.96 -22.50 3.47
C ILE A 10 -23.59 -23.28 2.30
N LEU A 11 -24.92 -23.25 2.16
CA LEU A 11 -25.61 -23.88 1.04
C LEU A 11 -25.23 -23.24 -0.31
N TYR A 12 -25.13 -21.91 -0.37
CA TYR A 12 -24.69 -21.22 -1.58
C TYR A 12 -23.25 -21.52 -1.92
N GLU A 13 -22.36 -21.50 -0.93
CA GLU A 13 -20.95 -21.85 -1.07
C GLU A 13 -20.75 -23.27 -1.61
N LYS A 14 -21.39 -24.28 -0.99
CA LYS A 14 -21.34 -25.67 -1.45
C LYS A 14 -21.89 -25.89 -2.86
N LYS A 15 -22.70 -24.96 -3.37
CA LYS A 15 -23.25 -24.98 -4.73
C LYS A 15 -22.50 -24.09 -5.71
N GLY A 16 -21.39 -23.46 -5.29
CA GLY A 16 -20.64 -22.49 -6.10
C GLY A 16 -21.39 -21.19 -6.39
N LEU A 17 -22.45 -20.89 -5.63
CA LEU A 17 -23.31 -19.71 -5.80
C LEU A 17 -22.77 -18.50 -5.02
N HIS A 18 -21.48 -18.21 -5.18
CA HIS A 18 -20.76 -17.18 -4.41
C HIS A 18 -21.38 -15.79 -4.52
N GLN A 19 -21.81 -15.38 -5.73
CA GLN A 19 -22.47 -14.09 -5.93
C GLN A 19 -23.78 -13.96 -5.12
N LYS A 20 -24.53 -15.06 -4.93
CA LYS A 20 -25.75 -15.04 -4.09
C LYS A 20 -25.40 -14.93 -2.61
N ALA A 21 -24.35 -15.62 -2.16
CA ALA A 21 -23.85 -15.53 -0.80
C ALA A 21 -23.37 -14.12 -0.47
N LEU A 22 -22.54 -13.53 -1.32
CA LEU A 22 -22.00 -12.18 -1.14
C LEU A 22 -23.08 -11.10 -1.22
N ASN A 23 -24.04 -11.21 -2.14
CA ASN A 23 -25.20 -10.32 -2.17
C ASN A 23 -26.03 -10.37 -0.88
N LEU A 24 -26.20 -11.56 -0.31
CA LEU A 24 -26.89 -11.71 0.96
C LEU A 24 -26.09 -11.05 2.09
N LEU A 25 -24.78 -11.31 2.17
CA LEU A 25 -23.89 -10.71 3.15
C LEU A 25 -23.93 -9.19 3.09
N MET A 26 -23.74 -8.59 1.91
CA MET A 26 -23.77 -7.14 1.72
C MET A 26 -25.12 -6.53 2.13
N LYS A 27 -26.25 -7.16 1.75
CA LYS A 27 -27.58 -6.67 2.14
C LYS A 27 -27.85 -6.77 3.63
N GLN A 28 -27.29 -7.77 4.30
CA GLN A 28 -27.44 -7.97 5.73
C GLN A 28 -26.45 -7.11 6.55
N ALA A 29 -25.30 -6.75 5.98
CA ALA A 29 -24.28 -5.93 6.62
C ALA A 29 -24.83 -4.56 7.07
N ALA A 30 -25.68 -3.95 6.24
CA ALA A 30 -26.30 -2.64 6.50
C ALA A 30 -27.46 -2.67 7.52
N ARG A 31 -27.84 -3.83 8.05
CA ARG A 31 -29.00 -3.98 8.95
C ARG A 31 -28.54 -4.15 10.40
N PRO A 32 -28.80 -3.18 11.30
CA PRO A 32 -28.32 -3.23 12.69
C PRO A 32 -28.80 -4.45 13.49
N GLU A 33 -30.02 -4.92 13.21
CA GLU A 33 -30.64 -6.09 13.84
C GLU A 33 -30.24 -7.42 13.20
N SER A 34 -29.43 -7.38 12.14
CA SER A 34 -28.99 -8.57 11.46
C SER A 34 -27.90 -9.29 12.28
N PRO A 35 -27.97 -10.62 12.39
CA PRO A 35 -26.88 -11.41 12.96
C PRO A 35 -25.62 -11.45 12.07
N LEU A 36 -25.72 -10.94 10.83
CA LEU A 36 -24.66 -10.80 9.84
C LEU A 36 -24.36 -9.31 9.55
N LYS A 37 -24.63 -8.42 10.50
CA LYS A 37 -24.27 -7.01 10.39
C LYS A 37 -22.74 -6.86 10.32
N GLY A 38 -22.30 -5.76 9.71
CA GLY A 38 -20.86 -5.47 9.58
C GLY A 38 -20.20 -6.12 8.36
N HIS A 39 -18.96 -5.73 8.12
CA HIS A 39 -18.13 -6.13 6.98
C HIS A 39 -17.33 -7.40 7.22
N GLU A 40 -17.16 -7.84 8.47
CA GLU A 40 -16.25 -8.92 8.86
C GLU A 40 -16.62 -10.25 8.18
N ARG A 41 -17.92 -10.55 8.06
CA ARG A 41 -18.38 -11.76 7.38
C ARG A 41 -18.15 -11.73 5.87
N THR A 42 -18.17 -10.54 5.28
CA THR A 42 -17.86 -10.36 3.86
C THR A 42 -16.37 -10.57 3.63
N ILE A 43 -15.52 -9.96 4.48
CA ILE A 43 -14.08 -10.18 4.45
C ILE A 43 -13.76 -11.67 4.56
N GLN A 44 -14.26 -12.34 5.60
CA GLN A 44 -14.02 -13.78 5.79
C GLN A 44 -14.45 -14.59 4.58
N TYR A 45 -15.61 -14.30 3.98
CA TYR A 45 -16.06 -15.05 2.81
C TYR A 45 -15.13 -14.82 1.60
N LEU A 46 -14.72 -13.57 1.36
CA LEU A 46 -13.84 -13.21 0.25
C LEU A 46 -12.43 -13.81 0.40
N GLN A 47 -11.90 -13.88 1.62
CA GLN A 47 -10.60 -14.48 1.93
C GLN A 47 -10.52 -15.98 1.61
N HIS A 48 -11.66 -16.69 1.57
CA HIS A 48 -11.72 -18.11 1.21
C HIS A 48 -12.10 -18.32 -0.26
N LEU A 49 -12.24 -17.25 -1.04
CA LEU A 49 -12.36 -17.35 -2.48
C LEU A 49 -10.97 -17.39 -3.10
N GLY A 50 -10.69 -18.44 -3.86
CA GLY A 50 -9.44 -18.56 -4.60
C GLY A 50 -9.35 -17.63 -5.82
N PRO A 51 -8.21 -17.65 -6.54
CA PRO A 51 -7.95 -16.79 -7.70
C PRO A 51 -8.96 -16.95 -8.85
N ASP A 52 -9.62 -18.10 -8.95
CA ASP A 52 -10.68 -18.35 -9.95
C ASP A 52 -11.87 -17.38 -9.85
N PHE A 53 -12.05 -16.73 -8.70
CA PHE A 53 -13.14 -15.79 -8.43
C PHE A 53 -12.66 -14.35 -8.26
N ILE A 54 -11.48 -13.99 -8.79
CA ILE A 54 -10.87 -12.68 -8.54
C ILE A 54 -11.76 -11.49 -8.93
N ASP A 55 -12.46 -11.57 -10.07
CA ASP A 55 -13.39 -10.51 -10.51
C ASP A 55 -14.51 -10.31 -9.48
N LEU A 56 -15.01 -11.40 -8.91
CA LEU A 56 -16.04 -11.39 -7.87
C LEU A 56 -15.48 -10.85 -6.55
N ILE A 57 -14.22 -11.20 -6.22
CA ILE A 57 -13.54 -10.65 -5.06
C ILE A 57 -13.45 -9.13 -5.18
N PHE A 58 -12.99 -8.62 -6.32
CA PHE A 58 -12.92 -7.18 -6.58
C PHE A 58 -14.29 -6.50 -6.50
N GLU A 59 -15.32 -7.05 -7.15
CA GLU A 59 -16.67 -6.49 -7.11
C GLU A 59 -17.18 -6.27 -5.66
N TYR A 60 -16.99 -7.27 -4.80
CA TYR A 60 -17.51 -7.23 -3.43
C TYR A 60 -16.54 -6.70 -2.38
N ALA A 61 -15.24 -6.60 -2.69
CA ALA A 61 -14.26 -5.93 -1.83
C ALA A 61 -14.42 -4.40 -1.89
N GLU A 62 -14.89 -3.85 -3.00
CA GLU A 62 -14.87 -2.40 -3.25
C GLU A 62 -15.57 -1.59 -2.15
N TRP A 63 -16.76 -2.02 -1.73
CA TRP A 63 -17.51 -1.30 -0.70
C TRP A 63 -16.84 -1.40 0.67
N VAL A 64 -16.20 -2.53 0.99
CA VAL A 64 -15.47 -2.72 2.24
C VAL A 64 -14.24 -1.82 2.25
N LEU A 65 -13.46 -1.81 1.17
CA LEU A 65 -12.26 -0.98 1.04
C LEU A 65 -12.57 0.52 1.11
N LYS A 66 -13.72 0.96 0.57
CA LYS A 66 -14.15 2.35 0.61
C LYS A 66 -14.62 2.81 1.99
N GLN A 67 -15.29 1.93 2.76
CA GLN A 67 -15.86 2.29 4.07
C GLN A 67 -14.94 1.93 5.24
N PHE A 68 -14.18 0.85 5.11
CA PHE A 68 -13.34 0.24 6.15
C PHE A 68 -11.98 -0.15 5.54
N PRO A 69 -11.14 0.83 5.12
CA PRO A 69 -9.93 0.55 4.34
C PRO A 69 -8.94 -0.38 5.04
N GLU A 70 -8.73 -0.22 6.35
CA GLU A 70 -7.80 -1.04 7.13
C GLU A 70 -8.25 -2.51 7.20
N ASP A 71 -9.52 -2.75 7.50
CA ASP A 71 -10.07 -4.11 7.54
C ASP A 71 -10.26 -4.70 6.15
N GLY A 72 -10.67 -3.89 5.19
CA GLY A 72 -10.83 -4.31 3.79
C GLY A 72 -9.52 -4.77 3.17
N LEU A 73 -8.38 -4.19 3.57
CA LEU A 73 -7.08 -4.61 3.09
C LEU A 73 -6.75 -6.06 3.48
N LYS A 74 -7.27 -6.55 4.61
CA LYS A 74 -7.11 -7.94 5.06
C LYS A 74 -7.67 -8.97 4.09
N ILE A 75 -8.55 -8.56 3.17
CA ILE A 75 -9.00 -9.42 2.05
C ILE A 75 -7.80 -9.91 1.22
N PHE A 76 -6.70 -9.14 1.18
CA PHE A 76 -5.54 -9.40 0.33
C PHE A 76 -4.23 -9.58 1.11
N THR A 77 -4.24 -9.52 2.44
CA THR A 77 -3.02 -9.54 3.27
C THR A 77 -3.10 -10.50 4.46
N GLU A 78 -4.15 -11.32 4.55
CA GLU A 78 -4.22 -12.35 5.59
C GLU A 78 -3.35 -13.55 5.20
N ASP A 79 -2.79 -14.22 6.19
CA ASP A 79 -1.95 -15.43 6.03
C ASP A 79 -2.83 -16.66 5.73
N LEU A 80 -3.38 -16.70 4.50
CA LEU A 80 -4.25 -17.76 4.00
C LEU A 80 -3.78 -18.24 2.62
N PRO A 81 -3.79 -19.56 2.33
CA PRO A 81 -3.33 -20.10 1.05
C PRO A 81 -4.06 -19.52 -0.16
N GLU A 82 -5.36 -19.27 -0.03
CA GLU A 82 -6.19 -18.69 -1.08
C GLU A 82 -5.74 -17.27 -1.45
N ILE A 83 -5.31 -16.49 -0.45
CA ILE A 83 -4.85 -15.11 -0.61
C ILE A 83 -3.43 -15.09 -1.19
N GLU A 84 -2.55 -15.95 -0.68
CA GLU A 84 -1.20 -16.09 -1.23
C GLU A 84 -1.21 -16.49 -2.71
N ALA A 85 -2.23 -17.25 -3.13
CA ALA A 85 -2.44 -17.66 -4.52
C ALA A 85 -3.02 -16.56 -5.42
N LEU A 86 -3.46 -15.40 -4.88
CA LEU A 86 -3.98 -14.31 -5.69
C LEU A 86 -2.86 -13.65 -6.53
N PRO A 87 -3.14 -13.29 -7.79
CA PRO A 87 -2.20 -12.57 -8.65
C PRO A 87 -1.94 -11.15 -8.10
N ARG A 88 -0.77 -10.97 -7.48
CA ARG A 88 -0.39 -9.75 -6.74
C ARG A 88 -0.37 -8.49 -7.61
N ASP A 89 -0.02 -8.63 -8.88
CA ASP A 89 -0.05 -7.57 -9.89
C ASP A 89 -1.48 -7.06 -10.12
N GLN A 90 -2.45 -7.96 -10.28
CA GLN A 90 -3.85 -7.57 -10.48
C GLN A 90 -4.45 -6.96 -9.21
N VAL A 91 -4.11 -7.51 -8.04
CA VAL A 91 -4.55 -6.96 -6.75
C VAL A 91 -4.01 -5.54 -6.58
N LEU A 92 -2.73 -5.31 -6.86
CA LEU A 92 -2.12 -3.99 -6.81
C LEU A 92 -2.85 -3.00 -7.73
N ASP A 93 -3.03 -3.37 -9.01
CA ASP A 93 -3.75 -2.54 -9.99
C ASP A 93 -5.17 -2.19 -9.54
N TYR A 94 -5.86 -3.14 -8.92
CA TYR A 94 -7.19 -2.95 -8.37
C TYR A 94 -7.20 -1.99 -7.18
N LEU A 95 -6.29 -2.16 -6.22
CA LEU A 95 -6.18 -1.28 -5.05
C LEU A 95 -5.82 0.15 -5.46
N GLU A 96 -4.94 0.33 -6.44
CA GLU A 96 -4.56 1.65 -6.96
C GLU A 96 -5.74 2.38 -7.61
N LYS A 97 -6.64 1.67 -8.31
CA LYS A 97 -7.86 2.25 -8.89
C LYS A 97 -8.84 2.75 -7.82
N ILE A 98 -8.85 2.14 -6.64
CA ILE A 98 -9.71 2.56 -5.53
C ILE A 98 -9.07 3.71 -4.76
N SER A 99 -7.81 3.54 -4.32
CA SER A 99 -7.08 4.52 -3.54
C SER A 99 -5.61 4.17 -3.43
N LEU A 100 -4.72 5.11 -3.78
CA LEU A 100 -3.27 4.95 -3.60
C LEU A 100 -2.84 4.70 -2.14
N ASN A 101 -3.68 5.10 -1.16
CA ASN A 101 -3.43 4.83 0.26
C ASN A 101 -3.55 3.34 0.62
N LEU A 102 -4.21 2.51 -0.21
CA LEU A 102 -4.30 1.06 -0.03
C LEU A 102 -3.10 0.33 -0.64
N ALA A 103 -2.58 0.85 -1.76
CA ALA A 103 -1.46 0.23 -2.47
C ALA A 103 -0.16 0.22 -1.67
N THR A 104 0.10 1.27 -0.88
CA THR A 104 1.31 1.38 -0.04
C THR A 104 1.39 0.26 1.01
N PRO A 105 0.43 0.08 1.92
CA PRO A 105 0.47 -0.99 2.92
C PRO A 105 0.39 -2.39 2.27
N TYR A 106 -0.29 -2.54 1.13
CA TYR A 106 -0.27 -3.79 0.37
C TYR A 106 1.13 -4.15 -0.11
N LEU A 107 1.84 -3.23 -0.77
CA LEU A 107 3.20 -3.46 -1.24
C LEU A 107 4.19 -3.68 -0.10
N GLU A 108 4.01 -2.99 1.02
CA GLU A 108 4.80 -3.24 2.22
C GLU A 108 4.64 -4.68 2.71
N HIS A 109 3.41 -5.19 2.73
CA HIS A 109 3.11 -6.57 3.08
C HIS A 109 3.73 -7.56 2.08
N VAL A 110 3.49 -7.35 0.78
CA VAL A 110 4.05 -8.19 -0.29
C VAL A 110 5.57 -8.28 -0.23
N ILE A 111 6.25 -7.18 0.06
CA ILE A 111 7.72 -7.13 0.10
C ILE A 111 8.27 -7.66 1.44
N THR A 112 7.63 -7.31 2.55
CA THR A 112 8.18 -7.57 3.89
C THR A 112 7.74 -8.93 4.43
N ASP A 113 6.46 -9.26 4.31
CA ASP A 113 5.88 -10.48 4.86
C ASP A 113 5.90 -11.61 3.82
N CYS A 114 5.51 -11.33 2.56
CA CYS A 114 5.56 -12.34 1.50
C CYS A 114 6.93 -12.49 0.83
N HIS A 115 7.91 -11.67 1.23
CA HIS A 115 9.28 -11.65 0.70
C HIS A 115 9.39 -11.57 -0.83
N ASP A 116 8.42 -10.93 -1.50
CA ASP A 116 8.43 -10.81 -2.95
C ASP A 116 9.62 -9.95 -3.42
N GLN A 117 10.35 -10.47 -4.42
CA GLN A 117 11.56 -9.85 -4.96
C GLN A 117 11.35 -9.19 -6.32
N THR A 118 10.11 -9.15 -6.82
CA THR A 118 9.74 -8.56 -8.10
C THR A 118 10.12 -7.08 -8.12
N GLU A 119 10.99 -6.69 -9.05
CA GLU A 119 11.57 -5.34 -9.09
C GLU A 119 10.48 -4.28 -9.18
N GLU A 120 9.45 -4.50 -10.00
CA GLU A 120 8.31 -3.62 -10.22
C GLU A 120 7.60 -3.23 -8.92
N PHE A 121 7.42 -4.17 -7.99
CA PHE A 121 6.80 -3.90 -6.69
C PHE A 121 7.68 -2.98 -5.83
N HIS A 122 9.00 -3.22 -5.82
CA HIS A 122 9.93 -2.38 -5.08
C HIS A 122 10.03 -0.98 -5.69
N ASN A 123 10.12 -0.87 -7.02
CA ASN A 123 10.10 0.41 -7.73
C ASN A 123 8.79 1.17 -7.43
N ARG A 124 7.64 0.49 -7.50
CA ARG A 124 6.34 1.11 -7.25
C ARG A 124 6.17 1.58 -5.81
N LEU A 125 6.66 0.83 -4.82
CA LEU A 125 6.65 1.27 -3.43
C LEU A 125 7.49 2.54 -3.23
N VAL A 126 8.67 2.62 -3.86
CA VAL A 126 9.47 3.86 -3.84
C VAL A 126 8.71 5.03 -4.47
N ASP A 127 8.02 4.81 -5.59
CA ASP A 127 7.23 5.85 -6.24
C ASP A 127 6.10 6.38 -5.35
N LEU A 128 5.35 5.49 -4.71
CA LEU A 128 4.25 5.84 -3.80
C LEU A 128 4.76 6.64 -2.60
N TYR A 129 5.87 6.20 -1.99
CA TYR A 129 6.52 6.96 -0.93
C TYR A 129 6.98 8.34 -1.41
N ARG A 130 7.65 8.43 -2.55
CA ARG A 130 8.11 9.70 -3.11
C ARG A 130 6.94 10.65 -3.35
N GLU A 131 5.88 10.19 -4.03
CA GLU A 131 4.70 11.00 -4.37
C GLU A 131 4.05 11.58 -3.11
N LYS A 132 3.89 10.76 -2.08
CA LYS A 132 3.29 11.19 -0.82
C LYS A 132 4.22 12.10 -0.02
N VAL A 133 5.53 11.83 0.03
CA VAL A 133 6.52 12.73 0.63
C VAL A 133 6.53 14.08 -0.09
N GLN A 134 6.48 14.09 -1.42
CA GLN A 134 6.47 15.31 -2.22
C GLN A 134 5.27 16.19 -1.85
N LYS A 135 4.07 15.61 -1.84
CA LYS A 135 2.84 16.33 -1.50
C LYS A 135 2.90 16.90 -0.07
N LEU A 136 3.24 16.07 0.92
CA LEU A 136 3.36 16.50 2.32
C LEU A 136 4.43 17.57 2.52
N ARG A 137 5.53 17.49 1.75
CA ARG A 137 6.61 18.47 1.79
C ARG A 137 6.18 19.81 1.20
N GLU A 138 5.44 19.82 0.09
CA GLU A 138 4.88 21.04 -0.49
C GLU A 138 3.93 21.73 0.49
N GLU A 139 3.03 20.97 1.12
CA GLU A 139 2.13 21.46 2.18
C GLU A 139 2.91 22.03 3.38
N TYR A 140 3.94 21.31 3.83
CA TYR A 140 4.82 21.74 4.92
C TYR A 140 5.54 23.05 4.59
N ILE A 141 6.18 23.15 3.41
CA ILE A 141 6.92 24.36 3.00
C ILE A 141 5.98 25.55 2.91
N ASN A 142 4.79 25.39 2.34
CA ASN A 142 3.80 26.46 2.24
C ASN A 142 3.26 26.91 3.61
N SER A 143 3.38 26.08 4.65
CA SER A 143 2.99 26.43 6.02
C SER A 143 4.08 27.16 6.81
N LEU A 144 5.31 27.21 6.31
CA LEU A 144 6.43 27.86 7.00
C LEU A 144 6.34 29.39 6.89
N PRO A 145 6.69 30.14 7.95
CA PRO A 145 6.82 31.59 7.85
C PRO A 145 7.92 31.98 6.86
N GLU A 146 7.76 33.12 6.18
CA GLU A 146 8.76 33.61 5.23
C GLU A 146 10.18 33.62 5.82
N GLY A 147 11.15 33.16 5.03
CA GLY A 147 12.56 33.08 5.42
C GLY A 147 12.93 31.91 6.34
N HIS A 148 11.98 31.07 6.77
CA HIS A 148 12.29 29.87 7.55
C HIS A 148 12.66 28.71 6.63
N ALA A 149 13.85 28.15 6.84
CA ALA A 149 14.26 26.94 6.14
C ALA A 149 13.47 25.72 6.67
N PRO A 150 13.14 24.75 5.80
CA PRO A 150 12.59 23.48 6.25
C PRO A 150 13.57 22.76 7.16
N ARG A 151 13.05 21.97 8.10
CA ARG A 151 13.87 21.11 8.96
C ARG A 151 14.67 20.11 8.15
N LYS A 152 15.71 19.55 8.78
CA LYS A 152 16.50 18.47 8.21
C LYS A 152 15.62 17.28 7.84
N ILE A 153 16.09 16.50 6.87
CA ILE A 153 15.41 15.31 6.38
C ILE A 153 15.14 14.35 7.56
N GLY A 154 13.90 13.89 7.68
CA GLY A 154 13.48 13.03 8.79
C GLY A 154 13.26 13.73 10.14
N GLU A 155 13.63 15.00 10.29
CA GLU A 155 13.27 15.85 11.44
C GLU A 155 12.02 16.72 11.17
N GLU A 156 11.51 16.62 9.93
CA GLU A 156 10.24 17.18 9.52
C GLU A 156 9.09 16.68 10.42
N PRO A 157 8.12 17.55 10.76
CA PRO A 157 7.06 17.20 11.70
C PRO A 157 6.04 16.22 11.10
N GLY A 158 5.36 15.48 11.98
CA GLY A 158 4.19 14.68 11.62
C GLY A 158 4.47 13.54 10.65
N GLU A 159 3.51 13.28 9.76
CA GLU A 159 3.56 12.19 8.78
C GLU A 159 4.71 12.34 7.77
N LEU A 160 5.10 13.58 7.45
CA LEU A 160 6.19 13.83 6.51
C LEU A 160 7.50 13.20 6.99
N GLY A 161 7.93 13.51 8.21
CA GLY A 161 9.19 12.98 8.74
C GLY A 161 9.17 11.46 8.92
N THR A 162 8.04 10.88 9.37
CA THR A 162 7.93 9.43 9.55
C THR A 162 7.98 8.69 8.21
N LEU A 163 7.23 9.15 7.21
CA LEU A 163 7.21 8.55 5.87
C LEU A 163 8.55 8.70 5.18
N ARG A 164 9.20 9.87 5.30
CA ARG A 164 10.49 10.11 4.67
C ARG A 164 11.62 9.25 5.25
N LYS A 165 11.62 9.03 6.56
CA LYS A 165 12.49 8.02 7.19
C LYS A 165 12.24 6.62 6.66
N LYS A 166 10.97 6.26 6.44
CA LYS A 166 10.60 4.96 5.88
C LYS A 166 11.13 4.79 4.46
N LEU A 167 10.98 5.81 3.62
CA LEU A 167 11.53 5.87 2.26
C LEU A 167 13.06 5.68 2.25
N VAL A 168 13.79 6.50 3.02
CA VAL A 168 15.25 6.41 3.12
C VAL A 168 15.68 5.02 3.63
N SER A 169 15.02 4.50 4.68
CA SER A 169 15.29 3.17 5.20
C SER A 169 15.07 2.08 4.15
N PHE A 170 14.01 2.19 3.35
CA PHE A 170 13.71 1.24 2.27
C PHE A 170 14.76 1.30 1.16
N LEU A 171 15.19 2.49 0.74
CA LEU A 171 16.26 2.66 -0.25
C LEU A 171 17.59 2.04 0.21
N HIS A 172 17.89 2.06 1.52
CA HIS A 172 19.06 1.39 2.07
C HIS A 172 18.91 -0.14 2.21
N LYS A 173 17.71 -0.63 2.53
CA LYS A 173 17.49 -2.06 2.79
C LYS A 173 17.24 -2.88 1.52
N SER A 174 16.39 -2.38 0.63
CA SER A 174 16.09 -3.09 -0.61
C SER A 174 17.21 -2.91 -1.64
N SER A 175 17.49 -3.98 -2.38
CA SER A 175 18.37 -4.00 -3.55
C SER A 175 17.64 -4.38 -4.84
N ARG A 176 16.31 -4.49 -4.80
CA ARG A 176 15.48 -4.98 -5.93
C ARG A 176 14.89 -3.88 -6.79
N TYR A 177 14.87 -2.63 -6.31
CA TYR A 177 14.48 -1.51 -7.16
C TYR A 177 15.56 -1.22 -8.20
N ILE A 178 15.19 -0.54 -9.30
CA ILE A 178 16.12 -0.18 -10.38
C ILE A 178 16.54 1.29 -10.18
N PRO A 179 17.78 1.56 -9.69
CA PRO A 179 18.15 2.90 -9.27
C PRO A 179 18.18 3.91 -10.43
N GLU A 180 18.55 3.48 -11.64
CA GLU A 180 18.59 4.33 -12.85
C GLU A 180 17.20 4.88 -13.17
N ARG A 181 16.17 4.03 -13.11
CA ARG A 181 14.78 4.40 -13.37
C ARG A 181 14.29 5.38 -12.32
N LEU A 182 14.54 5.08 -11.05
CA LEU A 182 14.09 5.90 -9.93
C LEU A 182 14.76 7.27 -9.90
N LEU A 183 16.06 7.37 -10.17
CA LEU A 183 16.81 8.64 -10.07
C LEU A 183 16.20 9.75 -10.95
N THR A 184 15.65 9.38 -12.12
CA THR A 184 14.97 10.33 -13.03
C THR A 184 13.66 10.88 -12.47
N ARG A 185 13.04 10.17 -11.51
CA ARG A 185 11.76 10.52 -10.92
C ARG A 185 11.89 11.31 -9.62
N PHE A 186 13.09 11.38 -9.03
CA PHE A 186 13.37 12.20 -7.87
C PHE A 186 13.82 13.61 -8.29
N PRO A 187 13.03 14.66 -8.02
CA PRO A 187 13.40 16.03 -8.34
C PRO A 187 14.77 16.40 -7.74
N PRO A 188 15.60 17.18 -8.45
CA PRO A 188 16.90 17.61 -7.93
C PRO A 188 16.75 18.46 -6.66
N ASP A 189 15.65 19.21 -6.56
CA ASP A 189 15.36 20.07 -5.41
C ASP A 189 14.58 19.29 -4.34
N GLY A 190 15.13 19.25 -3.14
CA GLY A 190 14.42 18.76 -1.97
C GLY A 190 14.46 17.27 -1.71
N PHE A 191 15.01 16.43 -2.59
CA PHE A 191 15.21 14.98 -2.42
C PHE A 191 16.69 14.56 -2.44
N HIS A 192 17.55 15.40 -1.86
CA HIS A 192 19.00 15.27 -1.97
C HIS A 192 19.52 13.94 -1.38
N GLU A 193 19.04 13.53 -0.21
CA GLU A 193 19.49 12.29 0.44
C GLU A 193 19.04 11.06 -0.35
N GLU A 194 17.78 11.00 -0.77
CA GLU A 194 17.26 9.90 -1.57
C GLU A 194 18.04 9.76 -2.88
N ARG A 195 18.35 10.89 -3.54
CA ARG A 195 19.18 10.92 -4.75
C ARG A 195 20.61 10.48 -4.48
N ALA A 196 21.23 10.90 -3.38
CA ALA A 196 22.57 10.48 -3.01
C ALA A 196 22.65 8.96 -2.80
N ILE A 197 21.64 8.36 -2.16
CA ILE A 197 21.54 6.91 -1.99
C ILE A 197 21.44 6.21 -3.35
N LEU A 198 20.55 6.67 -4.22
CA LEU A 198 20.38 6.12 -5.57
C LEU A 198 21.67 6.23 -6.38
N LEU A 199 22.35 7.38 -6.35
CA LEU A 199 23.66 7.56 -7.00
C LEU A 199 24.74 6.61 -6.44
N GLY A 200 24.75 6.39 -5.13
CA GLY A 200 25.62 5.42 -4.49
C GLY A 200 25.37 3.99 -4.99
N ARG A 201 24.10 3.60 -5.18
CA ARG A 201 23.73 2.30 -5.77
C ARG A 201 24.17 2.14 -7.22
N LEU A 202 24.24 3.24 -7.96
CA LEU A 202 24.76 3.28 -9.34
C LEU A 202 26.29 3.27 -9.43
N GLY A 203 27.01 3.20 -8.30
CA GLY A 203 28.46 3.35 -8.26
C GLY A 203 28.96 4.78 -8.49
N ARG A 204 28.06 5.77 -8.56
CA ARG A 204 28.38 7.20 -8.78
C ARG A 204 28.72 7.88 -7.45
N HIS A 205 29.68 7.32 -6.73
CA HIS A 205 30.02 7.73 -5.36
C HIS A 205 30.49 9.18 -5.25
N GLU A 206 31.22 9.70 -6.25
CA GLU A 206 31.65 11.11 -6.26
C GLU A 206 30.46 12.08 -6.29
N GLN A 207 29.44 11.76 -7.09
CA GLN A 207 28.22 12.57 -7.16
C GLN A 207 27.40 12.47 -5.87
N ALA A 208 27.32 11.27 -5.28
CA ALA A 208 26.67 11.08 -3.98
C ALA A 208 27.40 11.86 -2.87
N LEU A 209 28.72 11.77 -2.81
CA LEU A 209 29.55 12.48 -1.82
C LEU A 209 29.41 13.99 -1.98
N SER A 210 29.42 14.50 -3.21
CA SER A 210 29.21 15.93 -3.48
C SER A 210 27.89 16.43 -2.88
N ILE A 211 26.82 15.63 -2.91
CA ILE A 211 25.54 16.00 -2.29
C ILE A 211 25.67 16.06 -0.76
N TYR A 212 26.32 15.07 -0.13
CA TYR A 212 26.50 15.06 1.33
C TYR A 212 27.38 16.23 1.82
N VAL A 213 28.51 16.50 1.15
CA VAL A 213 29.45 17.58 1.52
C VAL A 213 28.81 18.96 1.32
N HIS A 214 28.26 19.21 0.12
CA HIS A 214 27.96 20.58 -0.31
C HIS A 214 26.50 20.97 -0.11
N THR A 215 25.58 20.02 -0.15
CA THR A 215 24.14 20.30 -0.06
C THR A 215 23.58 19.97 1.32
N LEU A 216 23.81 18.75 1.81
CA LEU A 216 23.29 18.31 3.10
C LEU A 216 24.11 18.80 4.29
N LYS A 217 25.40 19.12 4.06
CA LYS A 217 26.37 19.49 5.12
C LYS A 217 26.42 18.47 6.25
N ASP A 218 26.23 17.20 5.91
CA ASP A 218 26.29 16.07 6.85
C ASP A 218 27.58 15.29 6.56
N ILE A 219 28.70 15.79 7.09
CA ILE A 219 30.00 15.11 7.22
C ILE A 219 30.67 15.56 8.52
#